data_AF-A0A1Y1W457-F1
#
_entry.id   AF-A0A1Y1W457-F1
#
_cell.length_a   1.000
_cell.length_b   1.000
_cell.length_c   1.000
_cell.angle_alpha   90.00
_cell.angle_beta   90.00
_cell.angle_gamma   90.00
#
_symmetry.space_group_name_H-M   'P 1'
#
loop_
_entity.id
_entity.type
_entity.pdbx_description
1 polymer ?
#
loop_
_entity_poly.entity_id
_entity_poly.type
_entity_poly.pdbx_seq_one_letter_code
_entity_poly.pdbx_strand_id
1 'polypeptide(L)'
;MSNVFTFVNPSVFRSRTEIYQGSFTASSEVEAMQPVYRVYHKGRVLDIALADSNETPIITCRLEGFRRRRGKLYGPNTIAPINMESCMKDNWIIHDFEGNRYKWKVKSFRGPDWTLLDENKNTFATFDRSGWRMHVAGRLTITKPVSKDFLLIILLTSRLVHNTVQDSEAAAAAAASAA
;
A
#
# COMPACT_ATOMS: atom_id res chain seq x y z
N MET A 1 -9.73 -16.25 11.74
CA MET A 1 -8.40 -15.69 12.12
C MET A 1 -8.12 -14.51 11.21
N SER A 2 -7.68 -13.38 11.75
CA SER A 2 -7.31 -12.19 10.96
C SER A 2 -5.94 -12.40 10.31
N ASN A 3 -5.81 -12.07 9.03
CA ASN A 3 -4.51 -12.12 8.33
C ASN A 3 -3.78 -10.79 8.55
N VAL A 4 -2.61 -10.85 9.17
CA VAL A 4 -1.78 -9.67 9.48
C VAL A 4 -0.50 -9.71 8.65
N PHE A 5 -0.13 -8.56 8.09
CA PHE A 5 1.08 -8.40 7.30
C PHE A 5 1.86 -7.18 7.79
N THR A 6 3.17 -7.32 7.92
CA THR A 6 4.06 -6.22 8.30
C THR A 6 4.90 -5.80 7.10
N PHE A 7 4.96 -4.49 6.87
CA PHE A 7 5.68 -3.87 5.76
C PHE A 7 7.02 -3.34 6.26
N VAL A 8 8.11 -3.85 5.70
CA VAL A 8 9.48 -3.51 6.10
C VAL A 8 10.25 -2.99 4.90
N ASN A 9 10.89 -1.83 5.07
CA ASN A 9 11.82 -1.27 4.11
C ASN A 9 13.24 -1.65 4.55
N PRO A 10 13.93 -2.55 3.81
CA PRO A 10 15.25 -3.05 4.20
C PRO A 10 16.32 -1.94 4.20
N SER A 11 16.07 -0.84 3.48
CA SER A 11 16.94 0.33 3.46
C SER A 11 16.15 1.56 3.00
N VAL A 12 16.56 2.74 3.46
CA VAL A 12 16.03 4.03 3.00
C VAL A 12 16.31 4.26 1.51
N PHE A 13 17.38 3.66 0.98
CA PHE A 13 17.80 3.83 -0.42
C PHE A 13 17.21 2.79 -1.38
N ARG A 14 16.64 1.69 -0.85
CA ARG A 14 16.09 0.63 -1.70
C ARG A 14 14.64 0.95 -2.02
N SER A 15 14.33 1.00 -3.31
CA SER A 15 12.98 1.20 -3.82
C SER A 15 12.12 -0.07 -3.75
N ARG A 16 12.28 -0.86 -2.68
CA ARG A 16 11.54 -2.10 -2.44
C ARG A 16 11.03 -2.14 -1.00
N THR A 17 9.88 -2.75 -0.83
CA THR A 17 9.27 -3.05 0.47
C THR A 17 9.05 -4.55 0.56
N GLU A 18 9.51 -5.14 1.65
CA GLU A 18 9.34 -6.55 1.96
C GLU A 18 8.12 -6.71 2.86
N ILE A 19 7.28 -7.70 2.55
CA ILE A 19 6.03 -7.96 3.25
C ILE A 19 6.15 -9.31 3.93
N TYR A 20 6.07 -9.29 5.26
CA TYR A 20 6.13 -10.48 6.11
C TYR A 20 4.72 -10.80 6.61
N GLN A 21 4.37 -12.08 6.66
CA GLN A 21 3.13 -12.51 7.31
C GLN A 21 3.36 -12.56 8.83
N GLY A 22 2.51 -11.85 9.57
CA GLY A 22 2.64 -11.66 11.02
C GLY A 22 2.66 -10.18 11.43
N SER A 23 2.63 -9.97 12.74
CA SER A 23 2.71 -8.65 13.37
C SER A 23 4.08 -8.50 14.00
N PHE A 24 4.91 -7.63 13.42
CA PHE A 24 6.25 -7.35 13.93
C PHE A 24 6.39 -5.87 14.22
N THR A 25 7.14 -5.54 15.26
CA THR A 25 7.34 -4.15 15.64
C THR A 25 8.70 -3.64 15.20
N ALA A 26 9.72 -4.50 15.18
CA ALA A 26 11.08 -4.18 14.78
C ALA A 26 11.55 -4.99 13.58
N SER A 27 12.46 -4.44 12.79
CA SER A 27 13.08 -5.15 11.66
C SER A 27 13.94 -6.33 12.11
N SER A 28 14.49 -6.28 13.32
CA SER A 28 15.26 -7.38 13.92
C SER A 28 14.42 -8.64 14.13
N GLU A 29 13.10 -8.52 14.32
CA GLU A 29 12.20 -9.66 14.48
C GLU A 29 12.04 -10.47 13.18
N VAL A 30 12.40 -9.89 12.03
CA VAL A 30 12.25 -10.52 10.71
C VAL A 30 13.58 -10.82 10.02
N GLU A 31 14.73 -10.59 10.67
CA GLU A 31 16.07 -10.77 10.05
C GLU A 31 16.32 -12.19 9.52
N ALA A 32 15.81 -13.20 10.21
CA ALA A 32 15.95 -14.61 9.81
C ALA A 32 14.73 -15.14 9.02
N MET A 33 13.73 -14.28 8.76
CA MET A 33 12.51 -14.68 8.07
C MET A 33 12.63 -14.40 6.57
N GLN A 34 11.98 -15.22 5.76
CA GLN A 34 11.77 -14.89 4.35
C GLN A 34 10.48 -14.06 4.23
N PRO A 35 10.51 -12.93 3.50
CA PRO A 35 9.28 -12.22 3.19
C PRO A 35 8.36 -13.11 2.33
N VAL A 36 7.06 -12.86 2.37
CA VAL A 36 6.09 -13.58 1.53
C VAL A 36 5.94 -12.86 0.19
N TYR A 37 5.94 -11.53 0.21
CA TYR A 37 5.84 -10.70 -0.98
C TYR A 37 6.87 -9.57 -0.97
N ARG A 38 7.15 -9.05 -2.17
CA ARG A 38 7.92 -7.83 -2.37
C ARG A 38 7.12 -6.85 -3.20
N VAL A 39 7.10 -5.59 -2.77
CA VAL A 39 6.55 -4.47 -3.54
C VAL A 39 7.69 -3.59 -4.01
N TYR A 40 7.84 -3.45 -5.32
CA TYR A 40 8.81 -2.57 -5.95
C TYR A 40 8.13 -1.28 -6.35
N HIS A 41 8.81 -0.14 -6.19
CA HIS A 41 8.30 1.16 -6.61
C HIS A 41 9.32 1.85 -7.50
N LYS A 42 8.98 2.06 -8.78
CA LYS A 42 9.84 2.73 -9.75
C LYS A 42 9.08 3.80 -10.50
N GLY A 43 9.24 5.05 -10.06
CA GLY A 43 8.65 6.22 -10.72
C GLY A 43 7.12 6.22 -10.68
N ARG A 44 6.48 5.74 -11.74
CA ARG A 44 5.01 5.65 -11.85
C ARG A 44 4.49 4.22 -11.74
N VAL A 45 5.36 3.25 -11.53
CA VAL A 45 5.02 1.83 -11.51
C VAL A 45 5.23 1.29 -10.10
N LEU A 46 4.22 0.57 -9.58
CA LEU A 46 4.35 -0.25 -8.39
C LEU A 46 4.06 -1.69 -8.78
N ASP A 47 4.96 -2.60 -8.44
CA ASP A 47 4.88 -4.02 -8.79
C ASP A 47 4.85 -4.86 -7.52
N ILE A 48 3.96 -5.84 -7.44
CA ILE A 48 3.98 -6.86 -6.38
C ILE A 48 4.36 -8.22 -6.96
N ALA A 49 5.32 -8.87 -6.34
CA ALA A 49 5.81 -10.20 -6.69
C ALA A 49 5.90 -11.08 -5.43
N LEU A 50 5.91 -12.40 -5.63
CA LEU A 50 6.33 -13.32 -4.58
C LEU A 50 7.80 -13.07 -4.24
N ALA A 51 8.19 -13.29 -2.99
CA ALA A 51 9.58 -13.07 -2.59
C ALA A 51 10.58 -14.08 -3.18
N ASP A 52 10.11 -15.28 -3.52
CA ASP A 52 10.89 -16.36 -4.11
C ASP A 52 10.92 -16.31 -5.65
N SER A 53 10.15 -15.42 -6.28
CA SER A 53 10.13 -15.30 -7.73
C SER A 53 11.36 -14.53 -8.24
N ASN A 54 11.77 -14.81 -9.48
CA ASN A 54 12.76 -14.04 -10.25
C ASN A 54 12.22 -12.64 -10.64
N GLU A 55 11.66 -11.92 -9.67
CA GLU A 55 11.13 -10.56 -9.77
C GLU A 55 10.01 -10.39 -10.80
N THR A 56 9.39 -11.48 -11.25
CA THR A 56 8.24 -11.41 -12.16
C THR A 56 7.02 -10.91 -11.38
N PRO A 57 6.45 -9.75 -11.74
CA PRO A 57 5.31 -9.18 -11.03
C PRO A 57 4.05 -10.01 -11.29
N ILE A 58 3.24 -10.19 -10.23
CA ILE A 58 1.92 -10.80 -10.31
C ILE A 58 0.87 -9.74 -10.64
N ILE A 59 0.96 -8.59 -9.96
CA ILE A 59 0.10 -7.43 -10.23
C ILE A 59 0.98 -6.20 -10.36
N THR A 60 0.69 -5.40 -11.38
CA THR A 60 1.36 -4.13 -11.62
C THR A 60 0.36 -2.99 -11.52
N CYS A 61 0.65 -1.97 -10.72
CA CYS A 61 -0.05 -0.69 -10.71
C CYS A 61 0.73 0.34 -11.53
N ARG A 62 0.13 0.90 -12.58
CA ARG A 62 0.72 2.01 -13.33
C ARG A 62 -0.08 3.28 -13.11
N LEU A 63 0.58 4.29 -12.55
CA LEU A 63 0.03 5.62 -12.34
C LEU A 63 0.17 6.47 -13.60
N GLU A 64 -0.85 7.24 -13.89
CA GLU A 64 -0.99 8.08 -15.07
C GLU A 64 -1.11 9.57 -14.70
N GLY A 65 -0.77 10.43 -15.64
CA GLY A 65 -0.83 11.88 -15.50
C GLY A 65 0.31 12.49 -14.68
N PHE A 66 0.40 13.82 -14.71
CA PHE A 66 1.47 14.56 -14.04
C PHE A 66 1.40 14.43 -12.52
N ARG A 67 0.19 14.54 -11.96
CA ARG A 67 -0.05 14.43 -10.50
C ARG A 67 -0.12 12.99 -9.98
N ARG A 68 -0.05 11.98 -10.86
CA ARG A 68 -0.10 10.54 -10.50
C ARG A 68 -1.33 10.16 -9.64
N ARG A 69 -2.46 10.85 -9.84
CA ARG A 69 -3.71 10.69 -9.05
C ARG A 69 -4.70 9.69 -9.66
N ARG A 70 -4.32 9.00 -10.72
CA ARG A 70 -5.10 7.95 -11.37
C ARG A 70 -4.16 6.91 -11.97
N GLY A 71 -4.68 5.75 -12.30
CA GLY A 71 -3.89 4.66 -12.85
C GLY A 71 -4.72 3.42 -13.13
N LYS A 72 -4.00 2.33 -13.40
CA LYS A 72 -4.57 1.01 -13.68
C LYS A 72 -3.77 -0.07 -12.97
N LEU A 73 -4.50 -1.03 -12.40
CA LEU A 73 -3.99 -2.29 -11.89
C LEU A 73 -4.08 -3.32 -13.02
N TYR A 74 -2.96 -3.95 -13.33
CA TYR A 74 -2.83 -5.00 -14.34
C TYR A 74 -2.62 -6.32 -13.61
N GLY A 75 -3.61 -7.20 -13.68
CA GLY A 75 -3.47 -8.61 -13.30
C GLY A 75 -3.11 -9.47 -14.52
N PRO A 76 -3.08 -10.80 -14.37
CA PRO A 76 -2.70 -11.71 -15.45
C PRO A 76 -3.53 -11.55 -16.73
N ASN A 77 -4.85 -11.34 -16.61
CA ASN A 77 -5.78 -11.24 -17.73
C ASN A 77 -6.84 -10.14 -17.56
N THR A 78 -6.64 -9.24 -16.60
CA THR A 78 -7.66 -8.27 -16.17
C THR A 78 -7.02 -6.93 -15.86
N ILE A 79 -7.80 -5.87 -16.02
CA ILE A 79 -7.39 -4.51 -15.70
C ILE A 79 -8.45 -3.88 -14.82
N ALA A 80 -8.05 -3.31 -13.69
CA ALA A 80 -8.93 -2.58 -12.79
C ALA A 80 -8.47 -1.12 -12.67
N PRO A 81 -9.39 -0.13 -12.68
CA PRO A 81 -9.05 1.26 -12.49
C PRO A 81 -8.68 1.56 -11.03
N ILE A 82 -7.81 2.55 -10.85
CA ILE A 82 -7.48 3.13 -9.55
C ILE A 82 -7.40 4.65 -9.68
N ASN A 83 -8.01 5.38 -8.77
CA ASN A 83 -7.97 6.84 -8.78
C ASN A 83 -8.17 7.46 -7.41
N MET A 84 -7.62 8.65 -7.24
CA MET A 84 -7.88 9.46 -6.06
C MET A 84 -9.27 10.10 -6.18
N GLU A 85 -10.05 10.10 -5.10
CA GLU A 85 -11.43 10.60 -5.10
C GLU A 85 -11.50 12.13 -5.23
N SER A 86 -10.55 12.86 -4.65
CA SER A 86 -10.59 14.31 -4.58
C SER A 86 -9.18 14.91 -4.64
N CYS A 87 -9.10 16.18 -5.03
CA CYS A 87 -7.85 16.92 -5.04
C CYS A 87 -7.36 17.36 -3.66
N MET A 88 -8.25 17.37 -2.65
CA MET A 88 -8.00 17.85 -1.28
C MET A 88 -7.92 16.73 -0.23
N LYS A 89 -8.32 15.50 -0.57
CA LYS A 89 -8.30 14.36 0.34
C LYS A 89 -7.60 13.21 -0.35
N ASP A 90 -6.55 12.69 0.27
CA ASP A 90 -5.74 11.59 -0.28
C ASP A 90 -6.42 10.22 -0.10
N ASN A 91 -7.70 10.15 -0.48
CA ASN A 91 -8.48 8.92 -0.49
C ASN A 91 -8.35 8.26 -1.85
N TRP A 92 -7.90 7.02 -1.86
CA TRP A 92 -7.81 6.21 -3.08
C TRP A 92 -9.06 5.34 -3.23
N ILE A 93 -9.64 5.37 -4.42
CA ILE A 93 -10.67 4.44 -4.88
C ILE A 93 -9.95 3.37 -5.69
N ILE A 94 -10.18 2.10 -5.34
CA ILE A 94 -9.61 0.94 -6.00
C ILE A 94 -10.75 0.02 -6.43
N HIS A 95 -10.56 -0.68 -7.53
CA HIS A 95 -11.45 -1.76 -7.93
C HIS A 95 -10.70 -3.09 -7.86
N ASP A 96 -11.38 -4.14 -7.42
CA ASP A 96 -10.87 -5.50 -7.64
C ASP A 96 -11.10 -5.92 -9.10
N PHE A 97 -10.62 -7.11 -9.47
CA PHE A 97 -10.77 -7.62 -10.83
C PHE A 97 -12.17 -8.15 -11.15
N GLU A 98 -13.05 -8.23 -10.15
CA GLU A 98 -14.48 -8.54 -10.32
C GLU A 98 -15.29 -7.25 -10.55
N GLY A 99 -14.66 -6.08 -10.40
CA GLY A 99 -15.27 -4.77 -10.59
C GLY A 99 -15.81 -4.14 -9.31
N ASN A 100 -15.72 -4.82 -8.17
CA ASN A 100 -16.20 -4.28 -6.89
C ASN A 100 -15.32 -3.09 -6.48
N ARG A 101 -15.97 -2.05 -5.96
CA ARG A 101 -15.33 -0.79 -5.59
C ARG A 101 -15.01 -0.74 -4.11
N TYR A 102 -13.80 -0.29 -3.80
CA TYR A 102 -13.33 -0.07 -2.44
C TYR A 102 -12.66 1.28 -2.29
N LYS A 103 -12.58 1.76 -1.05
CA LYS A 103 -12.04 3.07 -0.72
C LYS A 103 -11.07 3.00 0.44
N TRP A 104 -9.82 3.40 0.17
CA TRP A 104 -8.88 3.76 1.23
C TRP A 104 -9.26 5.12 1.80
N LYS A 105 -9.63 5.12 3.08
CA LYS A 105 -9.91 6.30 3.87
C LYS A 105 -8.75 6.54 4.82
N VAL A 106 -8.07 7.67 4.61
CA VAL A 106 -7.02 8.19 5.50
C VAL A 106 -7.71 9.13 6.50
N LYS A 107 -7.79 8.75 7.77
CA LYS A 107 -8.51 9.54 8.80
C LYS A 107 -7.83 10.90 9.07
N SER A 108 -6.50 10.91 9.07
CA SER A 108 -5.67 12.10 9.22
C SER A 108 -4.34 11.83 8.54
N PHE A 109 -3.75 12.85 7.91
CA PHE A 109 -2.41 12.76 7.31
C PHE A 109 -1.34 12.41 8.34
N ARG A 110 -1.50 12.86 9.58
CA ARG A 110 -0.61 12.53 10.70
C ARG A 110 -1.08 11.31 11.50
N GLY A 111 -2.27 10.79 11.20
CA GLY A 111 -2.88 9.69 11.93
C GLY A 111 -2.26 8.34 11.55
N PRO A 112 -2.17 7.39 12.51
CA PRO A 112 -1.60 6.08 12.24
C PRO A 112 -2.52 5.21 11.37
N ASP A 113 -3.84 5.42 11.43
CA ASP A 113 -4.79 4.42 10.92
C ASP A 113 -5.41 4.79 9.56
N TRP A 114 -5.18 3.93 8.58
CA TRP A 114 -5.87 3.94 7.30
C TRP A 114 -6.81 2.75 7.21
N THR A 115 -7.95 2.94 6.55
CA THR A 115 -8.99 1.91 6.49
C THR A 115 -9.44 1.69 5.06
N LEU A 116 -9.52 0.44 4.63
CA LEU A 116 -10.12 0.04 3.36
C LEU A 116 -11.58 -0.31 3.60
N LEU A 117 -12.47 0.40 2.92
CA LEU A 117 -13.92 0.28 3.05
C LEU A 117 -14.52 -0.24 1.75
N ASP A 118 -15.56 -1.08 1.85
CA ASP A 118 -16.42 -1.41 0.70
C ASP A 118 -17.45 -0.30 0.42
N GLU A 119 -18.33 -0.52 -0.56
CA GLU A 119 -19.43 0.39 -0.90
C GLU A 119 -20.41 0.62 0.27
N ASN A 120 -20.59 -0.40 1.11
CA ASN A 120 -21.44 -0.37 2.30
C ASN A 120 -20.73 0.24 3.53
N LYS A 121 -19.51 0.76 3.36
CA LYS A 121 -18.64 1.30 4.42
C LYS A 121 -18.22 0.27 5.48
N ASN A 122 -18.32 -1.03 5.17
CA ASN A 122 -17.73 -2.06 6.00
C ASN A 122 -16.21 -2.03 5.86
N THR A 123 -15.51 -2.22 6.97
CA THR A 123 -14.05 -2.32 6.95
C THR A 123 -13.63 -3.70 6.45
N PHE A 124 -12.72 -3.71 5.48
CA PHE A 124 -12.05 -4.91 4.97
C PHE A 124 -10.62 -5.03 5.49
N ALA A 125 -9.90 -3.91 5.50
CA ALA A 125 -8.53 -3.85 5.97
C ALA A 125 -8.25 -2.58 6.76
N THR A 126 -7.31 -2.67 7.68
CA THR A 126 -6.79 -1.54 8.45
C THR A 126 -5.27 -1.53 8.31
N PHE A 127 -4.68 -0.38 8.06
CA PHE A 127 -3.23 -0.20 8.03
C PHE A 127 -2.85 0.75 9.15
N ASP A 128 -2.07 0.25 10.10
CA ASP A 128 -1.48 1.01 11.21
C ASP A 128 -0.05 1.41 10.83
N ARG A 129 0.14 2.70 10.55
CA ARG A 129 1.43 3.29 10.17
C ARG A 129 2.32 3.41 11.39
N SER A 130 3.54 2.93 11.25
CA SER A 130 4.61 3.19 12.20
C SER A 130 5.09 4.64 12.03
N GLY A 131 4.86 5.48 13.05
CA GLY A 131 5.20 6.91 12.94
C GLY A 131 6.70 7.21 12.93
N TRP A 132 7.54 6.40 13.58
CA TRP A 132 8.90 6.82 14.00
C TRP A 132 10.01 5.79 13.69
N ARG A 133 9.69 4.60 13.15
CA ARG A 133 10.69 3.54 12.89
C ARG A 133 11.09 3.56 11.42
N MET A 134 12.36 3.88 11.12
CA MET A 134 12.83 4.06 9.73
C MET A 134 12.64 2.84 8.82
N HIS A 135 12.59 1.63 9.40
CA HIS A 135 12.56 0.38 8.65
C HIS A 135 11.20 -0.32 8.63
N VAL A 136 10.32 -0.08 9.60
CA VAL A 136 8.96 -0.68 9.60
C VAL A 136 7.99 0.40 9.16
N ALA A 137 7.37 0.22 7.99
CA ALA A 137 6.40 1.16 7.43
C ALA A 137 5.05 1.09 8.16
N GLY A 138 4.65 -0.12 8.55
CA GLY A 138 3.39 -0.33 9.26
C GLY A 138 2.87 -1.75 9.16
N ARG A 139 1.66 -1.95 9.68
CA ARG A 139 1.00 -3.25 9.80
C ARG A 139 -0.37 -3.19 9.15
N LEU A 140 -0.63 -4.11 8.23
CA LEU A 140 -1.91 -4.31 7.60
C LEU A 140 -2.64 -5.46 8.27
N THR A 141 -3.86 -5.23 8.74
CA THR A 141 -4.77 -6.27 9.24
C THR A 141 -5.94 -6.42 8.29
N ILE A 142 -6.10 -7.61 7.73
CA ILE A 142 -7.25 -8.02 6.93
C ILE A 142 -8.30 -8.63 7.88
N THR A 143 -9.47 -8.00 7.91
CA THR A 143 -10.55 -8.32 8.86
C THR A 143 -11.56 -9.35 8.33
N LYS A 144 -11.58 -9.59 7.02
CA LYS A 144 -12.48 -10.52 6.35
C LYS A 144 -11.71 -11.44 5.40
N PRO A 145 -12.14 -12.69 5.17
CA PRO A 145 -11.57 -13.51 4.10
C PRO A 145 -11.68 -12.80 2.75
N VAL A 146 -10.62 -12.85 1.96
CA VAL A 146 -10.53 -12.24 0.63
C VAL A 146 -9.91 -13.22 -0.34
N SER A 147 -10.19 -13.07 -1.63
CA SER A 147 -9.50 -13.82 -2.68
C SER A 147 -8.00 -13.48 -2.70
N LYS A 148 -7.18 -14.38 -3.25
CA LYS A 148 -5.73 -14.18 -3.38
C LYS A 148 -5.41 -12.92 -4.18
N ASP A 149 -6.11 -12.70 -5.29
CA ASP A 149 -5.88 -11.53 -6.14
C ASP A 149 -6.27 -10.24 -5.42
N PHE A 150 -7.40 -10.25 -4.70
CA PHE A 150 -7.80 -9.09 -3.94
C PHE A 150 -6.82 -8.79 -2.80
N LEU A 151 -6.30 -9.82 -2.11
CA LEU A 151 -5.24 -9.64 -1.13
C LEU A 151 -4.02 -8.92 -1.73
N LEU A 152 -3.55 -9.35 -2.90
CA LEU A 152 -2.41 -8.72 -3.58
C LEU A 152 -2.70 -7.25 -3.95
N ILE A 153 -3.93 -6.95 -4.39
CA ILE A 153 -4.38 -5.57 -4.63
C ILE A 153 -4.32 -4.76 -3.34
N ILE A 154 -4.82 -5.29 -2.22
CA ILE A 154 -4.79 -4.59 -0.91
C ILE A 154 -3.34 -4.32 -0.50
N LEU A 155 -2.44 -5.31 -0.60
CA LEU A 155 -1.03 -5.16 -0.24
C LEU A 155 -0.34 -4.08 -1.09
N LEU A 156 -0.51 -4.14 -2.40
CA LEU A 156 0.06 -3.18 -3.35
C LEU A 156 -0.47 -1.76 -3.12
N THR A 157 -1.79 -1.63 -2.96
CA THR A 157 -2.44 -0.33 -2.79
C THR A 157 -2.23 0.27 -1.41
N SER A 158 -2.00 -0.54 -0.37
CA SER A 158 -1.54 -0.06 0.95
C SER A 158 -0.20 0.69 0.81
N ARG A 159 0.73 0.16 0.00
CA ARG A 159 2.01 0.82 -0.26
C ARG A 159 1.84 2.10 -1.09
N LEU A 160 0.91 2.11 -2.05
CA LEU A 160 0.56 3.32 -2.80
C LEU A 160 0.05 4.44 -1.88
N VAL A 161 -0.90 4.12 -1.00
CA VAL A 161 -1.44 5.06 -0.01
C VAL A 161 -0.31 5.57 0.89
N HIS A 162 0.57 4.68 1.35
CA HIS A 162 1.72 5.06 2.16
C HIS A 162 2.63 6.08 1.47
N ASN A 163 3.02 5.81 0.23
CA ASN A 163 3.88 6.72 -0.53
C ASN A 163 3.20 8.07 -0.77
N THR A 164 1.89 8.05 -1.07
CA THR A 164 1.09 9.27 -1.25
C THR A 164 1.10 10.14 0.00
N VAL A 165 0.87 9.54 1.18
CA VAL A 165 0.87 10.27 2.45
C VAL A 165 2.26 10.83 2.76
N GLN A 166 3.32 10.05 2.54
CA GLN A 166 4.70 10.54 2.74
C GLN A 166 5.06 11.70 1.82
N ASP A 167 4.67 11.65 0.54
CA ASP A 167 4.92 12.73 -0.42
C ASP A 167 4.17 14.01 0.00
N SER A 168 2.92 13.87 0.45
CA SER A 168 2.10 14.97 0.98
C SER A 168 2.68 15.57 2.27
N GLU A 169 3.18 14.75 3.20
CA GLU A 169 3.87 15.20 4.41
C GLU A 169 5.17 15.96 4.10
N ALA A 170 5.98 15.45 3.17
CA ALA A 170 7.22 16.10 2.75
C ALA A 170 6.97 17.45 2.06
N ALA A 171 5.97 17.53 1.19
CA ALA A 171 5.58 18.78 0.55
C ALA A 171 5.08 19.83 1.55
N ALA A 172 4.30 19.42 2.56
CA ALA A 172 3.83 20.31 3.62
C ALA A 172 4.98 20.81 4.51
N ALA A 173 5.93 19.94 4.85
CA ALA A 173 7.11 20.31 5.63
C ALA A 173 8.01 21.31 4.87
N ALA A 174 8.24 21.08 3.57
CA ALA A 174 9.01 21.99 2.72
C ALA A 174 8.34 23.37 2.60
N ALA A 175 7.02 23.40 2.41
CA ALA A 175 6.25 24.65 2.36
C ALA A 175 6.32 25.43 3.69
N ALA A 176 6.26 24.74 4.83
CA ALA A 176 6.38 25.37 6.15
C ALA A 176 7.79 25.91 6.44
N SER A 177 8.84 25.28 5.89
CA SER A 177 10.23 25.76 6.05
C SER A 177 10.59 26.95 5.15
N ALA A 178 9.76 27.24 4.15
CA ALA A 178 9.96 28.32 3.19
C ALA A 178 9.14 29.59 3.51
N ALA A 179 8.32 29.55 4.56
CA ALA A 179 7.48 30.64 5.05
C ALA A 179 8.08 31.26 6.31
#